data_AF-A0A962SU90-F1
#
_entry.id   AF-A0A962SU90-F1
#
_cell.length_a   1.000
_cell.length_b   1.000
_cell.length_c   1.000
_cell.angle_alpha   90.00
_cell.angle_beta   90.00
_cell.angle_gamma   90.00
#
_symmetry.space_group_name_H-M   'P 1'
#
loop_
_entity.id
_entity.type
_entity.pdbx_description
1 polymer ?
#
loop_
_entity_poly.entity_id
_entity_poly.type
_entity_poly.pdbx_seq_one_letter_code
_entity_poly.pdbx_strand_id
1 'polypeptide(L)' 'MSRVAVVTGGIGGLGTAMCKALVEQGRKAVAVDYSGLSAEVVDKWKADRKAEGLDI' A
#
# COMPACT_ATOMS: atom_id res chain seq x y z
N MET A 1 19.67 5.66 1.33
CA MET A 1 18.42 5.67 2.13
C MET A 1 17.24 5.82 1.18
N SER A 2 16.26 4.93 1.21
CA SER A 2 15.03 5.07 0.42
C SER A 2 14.09 6.07 1.10
N ARG A 3 13.49 6.99 0.33
CA ARG A 3 12.49 7.92 0.88
C ARG A 3 11.22 7.14 1.25
N VAL A 4 10.63 7.48 2.39
CA VAL A 4 9.34 6.92 2.82
C VAL A 4 8.22 7.82 2.29
N ALA A 5 7.20 7.22 1.67
CA ALA A 5 6.02 7.90 1.15
C ALA A 5 4.77 7.33 1.83
N VAL A 6 4.07 8.17 2.59
CA VAL A 6 2.82 7.82 3.26
C VAL A 6 1.66 8.16 2.35
N VAL A 7 0.78 7.20 2.06
CA VAL A 7 -0.37 7.37 1.17
C VAL A 7 -1.65 7.17 1.96
N THR A 8 -2.44 8.23 2.11
CA THR A 8 -3.78 8.18 2.72
C THR A 8 -4.81 7.65 1.73
N GLY A 9 -5.81 6.89 2.18
CA GLY A 9 -6.71 6.17 1.27
C GLY A 9 -5.98 5.08 0.48
N GLY A 10 -4.88 4.55 1.05
CA GLY A 10 -3.92 3.70 0.35
C GLY A 10 -4.44 2.33 -0.08
N ILE A 11 -5.53 1.84 0.53
CA ILE A 11 -6.14 0.53 0.22
C ILE A 11 -7.16 0.67 -0.92
N GLY A 12 -7.68 1.86 -1.18
CA GLY A 12 -8.53 2.16 -2.33
C GLY A 12 -7.81 1.97 -3.68
N GLY A 13 -8.57 1.92 -4.78
CA GLY A 13 -8.01 1.64 -6.12
C GLY A 13 -6.91 2.63 -6.55
N LEU A 14 -7.14 3.93 -6.38
CA LEU A 14 -6.15 4.95 -6.71
C LEU A 14 -4.97 4.95 -5.74
N GLY A 15 -5.23 4.85 -4.42
CA GLY A 15 -4.16 4.80 -3.41
C GLY A 15 -3.24 3.59 -3.61
N THR A 16 -3.80 2.44 -3.96
CA THR A 16 -3.04 1.23 -4.28
C THR A 16 -2.15 1.47 -5.50
N ALA A 17 -2.69 2.07 -6.58
CA ALA A 17 -1.91 2.39 -7.77
C ALA A 17 -0.76 3.38 -7.46
N MET A 18 -1.00 4.37 -6.60
CA MET A 18 0.04 5.29 -6.12
C MET A 18 1.13 4.57 -5.35
N CYS A 19 0.77 3.70 -4.39
CA CYS A 19 1.76 2.91 -3.64
C CYS A 19 2.64 2.06 -4.56
N LYS A 20 2.05 1.37 -5.54
CA LYS A 20 2.77 0.57 -6.54
C LYS A 20 3.80 1.42 -7.29
N ALA A 21 3.34 2.54 -7.88
CA ALA A 21 4.21 3.44 -8.62
C ALA A 21 5.33 4.04 -7.76
N LEU A 22 5.09 4.27 -6.47
CA LEU A 22 6.12 4.75 -5.54
C LEU A 22 7.18 3.69 -5.25
N VAL A 23 6.78 2.43 -5.07
CA VAL A 23 7.72 1.30 -4.89
C VAL A 23 8.57 1.10 -6.14
N GLU A 24 7.98 1.12 -7.34
CA GLU A 24 8.69 1.01 -8.62
C GLU A 24 9.76 2.10 -8.80
N GLN A 25 9.52 3.29 -8.25
CA GLN A 25 10.46 4.40 -8.27
C GLN A 25 11.48 4.37 -7.11
N GLY A 26 11.57 3.25 -6.36
CA GLY A 26 12.56 3.02 -5.31
C GLY A 26 12.24 3.62 -3.94
N ARG A 27 10.97 3.97 -3.68
CA ARG A 27 10.51 4.51 -2.38
C ARG A 27 9.91 3.40 -1.54
N LYS A 28 9.96 3.57 -0.22
CA LYS A 28 9.18 2.74 0.71
C LYS A 28 7.79 3.35 0.83
N ALA A 29 6.77 2.71 0.27
CA ALA A 29 5.40 3.15 0.42
C ALA A 29 4.79 2.62 1.72
N VAL A 30 3.94 3.41 2.37
CA VAL A 30 3.15 3.00 3.54
C VAL A 30 1.71 3.43 3.28
N ALA A 31 0.82 2.45 3.13
CA ALA A 31 -0.60 2.71 2.97
C ALA A 31 -1.25 2.98 4.33
N VAL A 32 -1.98 4.09 4.42
CA VAL A 32 -2.81 4.47 5.57
C VAL A 32 -4.23 4.65 5.06
N ASP A 33 -5.21 4.09 5.75
CA ASP A 33 -6.60 4.16 5.33
C ASP A 33 -7.54 4.24 6.53
N TYR A 34 -8.83 4.42 6.25
CA TYR A 34 -9.88 4.56 7.25
C TYR A 34 -9.96 3.34 8.19
N SER A 35 -10.08 3.60 9.50
CA SER A 35 -10.04 2.58 10.55
C SER A 35 -11.26 1.65 10.61
N GLY A 36 -12.33 1.95 9.86
CA GLY A 36 -13.50 1.07 9.78
C GLY A 36 -13.42 0.01 8.67
N LEU A 37 -12.29 -0.12 7.96
CA LEU A 37 -12.03 -1.30 7.14
C LEU A 37 -11.93 -2.54 8.02
N SER A 38 -12.54 -3.64 7.60
CA SER A 38 -12.39 -4.91 8.32
C SER A 38 -10.96 -5.43 8.20
N ALA A 39 -10.50 -6.13 9.25
CA ALA A 39 -9.18 -6.75 9.26
C ALA A 39 -8.98 -7.69 8.05
N GLU A 40 -10.03 -8.42 7.66
CA GLU A 40 -10.01 -9.31 6.50
C GLU A 40 -9.70 -8.58 5.18
N VAL A 41 -10.25 -7.38 4.98
CA VAL A 41 -9.96 -6.57 3.78
C VAL A 41 -8.51 -6.10 3.79
N VAL A 42 -8.02 -5.66 4.94
CA VAL A 42 -6.63 -5.21 5.11
C VAL A 42 -5.66 -6.37 4.87
N ASP A 43 -5.93 -7.53 5.44
CA ASP A 43 -5.06 -8.71 5.35
C ASP A 43 -5.06 -9.29 3.93
N LYS A 44 -6.22 -9.38 3.28
CA LYS A 44 -6.31 -9.75 1.87
C LYS A 44 -5.51 -8.78 1.00
N TRP A 45 -5.67 -7.48 1.22
CA TRP A 45 -4.95 -6.46 0.46
C TRP A 45 -3.43 -6.60 0.65
N LYS A 46 -2.95 -6.82 1.88
CA LYS A 46 -1.52 -7.06 2.17
C LYS A 46 -1.01 -8.34 1.49
N ALA A 47 -1.78 -9.42 1.54
CA ALA A 47 -1.42 -10.69 0.92
C ALA A 47 -1.28 -10.54 -0.61
N ASP A 48 -2.21 -9.82 -1.25
CA ASP A 48 -2.16 -9.54 -2.67
C ASP A 48 -0.90 -8.73 -3.04
N ARG A 49 -0.56 -7.68 -2.28
CA ARG A 49 0.66 -6.88 -2.53
C ARG A 49 1.93 -7.70 -2.34
N LYS A 50 1.97 -8.56 -1.32
CA LYS A 50 3.10 -9.47 -1.10
C LYS A 50 3.25 -10.50 -2.23
N ALA A 51 2.14 -11.02 -2.75
CA ALA A 51 2.14 -11.93 -3.91
C ALA A 51 2.64 -11.24 -5.19
N GLU A 52 2.43 -9.93 -5.32
CA GLU A 52 3.01 -9.10 -6.38
C GLU A 52 4.50 -8.75 -6.15
N GLY A 53 5.08 -9.17 -5.02
CA GLY A 53 6.47 -8.86 -4.66
C GLY A 53 6.67 -7.45 -4.12
N LEU A 54 5.60 -6.76 -3.72
CA LEU A 54 5.62 -5.41 -3.18
C LEU A 54 5.59 -5.44 -1.65
N ASP A 55 6.43 -4.63 -1.01
CA ASP A 55 6.43 -4.38 0.43
C ASP A 55 5.80 -2.99 0.70
N ILE A 56 4.49 -2.96 0.99
CA ILE A 56 3.64 -1.77 1.17
C ILE A 56 2.78 -1.91 2.42
#